data_AF-R5GYZ2-F1
#
_entry.id   AF-R5GYZ2-F1
#
_cell.length_a   1.000
_cell.length_b   1.000
_cell.length_c   1.000
_cell.angle_alpha   90.00
_cell.angle_beta   90.00
_cell.angle_gamma   90.00
#
_symmetry.space_group_name_H-M   'P 1'
#
loop_
_entity.id
_entity.type
_entity.pdbx_description
1 polymer ?
#
loop_
_entity_poly.entity_id
_entity_poly.type
_entity_poly.pdbx_seq_one_letter_code
_entity_poly.pdbx_strand_id
1 'polypeptide(L)'
;MMDNEDITQEEIVQETAENAEPETDTQEEQLNELHAEITELKIRLALLVGGASPEKLDEGVKLAAGILAADEITPEEAAAEVLSEYPHIRLVKRTVPRISAESGGRGDGFAAIRSIFARK
;
A
#
# COMPACT_ATOMS: atom_id res chain seq x y z
N MET A 1 -61.36 -11.41 59.29
CA MET A 1 -59.99 -11.88 59.53
C MET A 1 -59.67 -12.73 58.32
N MET A 2 -59.04 -12.07 57.33
CA MET A 2 -58.74 -12.62 56.01
C MET A 2 -57.32 -13.19 56.02
N ASP A 3 -57.21 -14.43 55.54
CA ASP A 3 -56.22 -14.94 54.60
C ASP A 3 -54.80 -14.34 54.67
N ASN A 4 -53.88 -15.06 55.31
CA ASN A 4 -52.45 -14.89 55.06
C ASN A 4 -52.00 -16.06 54.18
N GLU A 5 -51.96 -15.78 52.88
CA GLU A 5 -51.45 -16.66 51.83
C GLU A 5 -49.94 -16.89 51.99
N ASP A 6 -49.55 -18.13 51.70
CA ASP A 6 -48.19 -18.59 51.54
C ASP A 6 -47.40 -17.71 50.55
N ILE A 7 -46.26 -17.17 51.00
CA ILE A 7 -45.20 -16.69 50.11
C ILE A 7 -43.95 -17.49 50.47
N THR A 8 -43.81 -18.67 49.88
CA THR A 8 -42.52 -19.35 49.81
C THR A 8 -41.64 -18.53 48.87
N GLN A 9 -40.73 -17.75 49.44
CA GLN A 9 -39.71 -17.04 48.70
C GLN A 9 -38.86 -18.05 47.94
N GLU A 10 -38.95 -17.97 46.62
CA GLU A 10 -38.14 -18.70 45.68
C GLU A 10 -36.66 -18.52 46.01
N GLU A 11 -35.99 -19.67 46.01
CA GLU A 11 -34.57 -19.90 46.08
C GLU A 11 -33.80 -18.85 45.25
N ILE A 12 -33.18 -17.88 45.93
CA ILE A 12 -32.13 -17.05 45.32
C ILE A 12 -30.92 -17.97 45.15
N VAL A 13 -30.89 -18.70 44.05
CA VAL A 13 -29.69 -19.36 43.55
C VAL A 13 -28.68 -18.25 43.28
N GLN A 14 -27.72 -18.12 44.20
CA GLN A 14 -26.45 -17.47 43.95
C GLN A 14 -25.70 -18.26 42.88
N GLU A 15 -25.98 -18.00 41.60
CA GLU A 15 -25.02 -18.30 40.54
C GLU A 15 -24.11 -17.09 40.36
N THR A 16 -23.03 -17.19 41.14
CA THR A 16 -21.70 -16.66 40.90
C THR A 16 -21.42 -16.22 39.46
N ALA A 17 -20.91 -14.99 39.35
CA ALA A 17 -20.02 -14.52 38.30
C ALA A 17 -19.46 -15.62 37.39
N GLU A 18 -20.10 -15.83 36.24
CA GLU A 18 -19.45 -16.43 35.10
C GLU A 18 -18.84 -15.28 34.31
N ASN A 19 -17.52 -15.11 34.44
CA ASN A 19 -16.70 -14.31 33.57
C ASN A 19 -17.01 -14.70 32.11
N ALA A 20 -17.82 -13.90 31.43
CA ALA A 20 -17.88 -13.92 29.98
C ALA A 20 -16.70 -13.09 29.45
N GLU A 21 -15.53 -13.71 29.32
CA GLU A 21 -14.46 -13.34 28.39
C GLU A 21 -13.49 -14.54 28.29
N PRO A 22 -13.14 -14.99 27.07
CA PRO A 22 -12.31 -14.16 26.20
C PRO A 22 -12.79 -14.15 24.73
N GLU A 23 -13.47 -13.08 24.32
CA GLU A 23 -13.47 -12.67 22.89
C GLU A 23 -12.35 -11.66 22.60
N THR A 24 -11.46 -11.42 23.56
CA THR A 24 -10.34 -10.47 23.46
C THR A 24 -9.30 -10.92 22.45
N ASP A 25 -9.03 -12.23 22.38
CA ASP A 25 -7.99 -12.78 21.50
C ASP A 25 -8.31 -12.53 20.03
N THR A 26 -9.59 -12.62 19.63
CA THR A 26 -10.01 -12.38 18.25
C THR A 26 -10.03 -10.90 17.87
N GLN A 27 -10.37 -10.01 18.81
CA GLN A 27 -10.37 -8.56 18.59
C GLN A 27 -8.95 -8.00 18.51
N GLU A 28 -8.03 -8.45 19.37
CA GLU A 28 -6.63 -8.06 19.34
C GLU A 28 -5.92 -8.57 18.08
N GLU A 29 -6.21 -9.80 17.64
CA GLU A 29 -5.73 -10.33 16.36
C GLU A 29 -6.18 -9.47 15.17
N GLN A 30 -7.48 -9.13 15.11
CA GLN A 30 -8.02 -8.25 14.07
C GLN A 30 -7.38 -6.86 14.08
N LEU A 31 -7.14 -6.30 15.27
CA LEU A 31 -6.50 -5.01 15.43
C LEU A 31 -5.04 -5.05 14.96
N ASN A 32 -4.32 -6.13 15.24
CA ASN A 32 -2.95 -6.34 14.75
C ASN A 32 -2.90 -6.52 13.23
N GLU A 33 -3.86 -7.24 12.65
CA GLU A 33 -3.99 -7.39 11.19
C GLU A 33 -4.26 -6.04 10.52
N LEU A 34 -5.21 -5.25 11.05
CA LEU A 34 -5.48 -3.90 10.56
C LEU A 34 -4.27 -2.98 10.69
N HIS A 35 -3.52 -3.07 11.78
CA HIS A 35 -2.28 -2.31 11.92
C HIS A 35 -1.26 -2.71 10.85
N ALA A 36 -1.07 -4.01 10.59
CA ALA A 36 -0.20 -4.48 9.53
C ALA A 36 -0.64 -3.94 8.16
N GLU A 37 -1.93 -4.05 7.81
CA GLU A 37 -2.47 -3.51 6.56
C GLU A 37 -2.24 -2.00 6.42
N ILE A 38 -2.50 -1.22 7.48
CA ILE A 38 -2.30 0.23 7.49
C ILE A 38 -0.82 0.55 7.27
N THR A 39 0.09 -0.17 7.92
CA THR A 39 1.53 0.05 7.72
C THR A 39 1.96 -0.24 6.30
N GLU A 40 1.50 -1.35 5.70
CA GLU A 40 1.78 -1.68 4.31
C GLU A 40 1.25 -0.60 3.35
N LEU A 41 0.02 -0.14 3.58
CA LEU A 41 -0.59 0.91 2.76
C LEU A 41 0.18 2.24 2.86
N LYS A 42 0.68 2.60 4.04
CA LYS A 42 1.54 3.77 4.24
C LYS A 42 2.84 3.65 3.45
N ILE A 43 3.50 2.49 3.51
CA ILE A 43 4.71 2.22 2.72
C ILE A 43 4.42 2.35 1.22
N ARG A 44 3.35 1.70 0.71
CA ARG A 44 2.94 1.78 -0.70
C ARG A 44 2.72 3.23 -1.14
N LEU A 45 2.01 4.00 -0.33
CA LEU A 45 1.73 5.41 -0.61
C LEU A 45 3.04 6.21 -0.67
N ALA A 46 3.92 6.06 0.32
CA ALA A 46 5.20 6.76 0.37
C ALA A 46 6.10 6.43 -0.83
N LEU A 47 6.17 5.16 -1.23
CA LEU A 47 6.90 4.72 -2.41
C LEU A 47 6.36 5.36 -3.68
N LEU A 48 5.04 5.36 -3.88
CA LEU A 48 4.40 5.97 -5.05
C LEU A 48 4.62 7.49 -5.08
N VAL A 49 4.46 8.18 -3.95
CA VAL A 49 4.73 9.62 -3.83
C VAL A 49 6.20 9.94 -4.10
N GLY A 50 7.11 9.08 -3.65
CA GLY A 50 8.55 9.16 -3.92
C GLY A 50 8.96 8.76 -5.34
N GLY A 51 8.01 8.36 -6.19
CA GLY A 51 8.24 8.09 -7.61
C GLY A 51 8.65 6.65 -7.92
N ALA A 52 8.28 5.68 -7.09
CA ALA A 52 8.39 4.26 -7.42
C ALA A 52 7.62 3.93 -8.71
N SER A 53 8.17 3.03 -9.51
CA SER A 53 7.48 2.45 -10.66
C SER A 53 6.36 1.52 -10.16
N PRO A 54 5.13 1.61 -10.70
CA PRO A 54 4.04 0.70 -10.36
C PRO A 54 4.41 -0.78 -10.55
N GLU A 55 5.23 -1.09 -11.56
CA GLU A 55 5.70 -2.46 -11.86
C GLU A 55 6.67 -3.01 -10.80
N LYS A 56 7.26 -2.12 -9.99
CA LYS A 56 8.27 -2.43 -8.97
C LYS A 56 7.78 -2.13 -7.55
N LEU A 57 6.51 -1.78 -7.40
CA LEU A 57 5.96 -1.35 -6.13
C LEU A 57 6.00 -2.48 -5.10
N ASP A 58 5.56 -3.68 -5.46
CA ASP A 58 5.54 -4.84 -4.54
C ASP A 58 6.96 -5.22 -4.06
N GLU A 59 7.96 -5.05 -4.92
CA GLU A 59 9.37 -5.26 -4.57
C GLU A 59 9.83 -4.19 -3.56
N GLY A 60 9.52 -2.92 -3.82
CA GLY A 60 9.81 -1.82 -2.89
C GLY A 60 9.11 -1.97 -1.54
N VAL A 61 7.87 -2.45 -1.51
CA VAL A 61 7.10 -2.68 -0.27
C VAL A 61 7.78 -3.75 0.59
N LYS A 62 8.21 -4.87 0.00
CA LYS A 62 8.92 -5.94 0.72
C LYS A 62 10.23 -5.45 1.33
N LEU A 63 10.98 -4.65 0.58
CA LEU A 63 12.24 -4.07 1.08
C LEU A 63 11.96 -3.10 2.23
N ALA A 64 11.01 -2.18 2.07
CA ALA A 64 10.68 -1.19 3.10
C ALA A 64 10.08 -1.85 4.36
N ALA A 65 9.28 -2.91 4.23
CA ALA A 65 8.80 -3.68 5.37
C ALA A 65 9.96 -4.37 6.13
N GLY A 66 10.98 -4.85 5.40
CA GLY A 66 12.19 -5.39 6.00
C GLY A 66 12.98 -4.35 6.80
N ILE A 67 13.14 -3.14 6.25
CA ILE A 67 13.82 -2.03 6.94
C ILE A 67 13.01 -1.59 8.16
N LEU A 68 11.69 -1.41 8.02
CA LEU A 68 10.79 -1.02 9.11
C LEU A 68 10.80 -2.03 10.28
N ALA A 69 11.01 -3.32 9.99
CA ALA A 69 11.13 -4.35 11.01
C ALA A 69 12.51 -4.41 11.68
N ALA A 70 13.55 -3.93 10.99
CA ALA A 70 14.94 -3.92 11.48
C ALA A 70 15.27 -2.65 12.28
N ASP A 71 14.70 -1.51 11.87
CA ASP A 71 15.00 -0.19 12.39
C ASP A 71 13.75 0.48 12.99
N GLU A 72 13.93 1.24 14.07
CA GLU A 72 12.85 2.01 14.72
C GLU A 72 12.53 3.30 13.94
N ILE A 73 12.14 3.15 12.68
CA ILE A 73 11.84 4.26 11.77
C ILE A 73 10.37 4.27 11.36
N THR A 74 9.95 5.36 10.71
CA THR A 74 8.59 5.46 10.16
C THR A 74 8.48 4.73 8.80
N PRO A 75 7.27 4.28 8.42
CA PRO A 75 7.02 3.73 7.09
C PRO A 75 7.49 4.62 5.92
N GLU A 76 7.39 5.93 6.11
CA GLU A 76 7.81 6.95 5.16
C GLU A 76 9.33 7.03 5.02
N GLU A 77 10.06 6.96 6.14
CA GLU A 77 11.52 6.91 6.16
C GLU A 77 12.04 5.61 5.52
N ALA A 78 11.43 4.47 5.85
CA ALA A 78 11.76 3.19 5.22
C ALA A 78 11.59 3.24 3.69
N ALA A 79 10.49 3.83 3.21
CA ALA A 79 10.26 4.02 1.78
C ALA A 79 11.29 4.97 1.14
N ALA A 80 11.67 6.05 1.83
CA ALA A 80 12.69 6.99 1.36
C ALA A 80 14.06 6.33 1.23
N GLU A 81 14.42 5.49 2.21
CA GLU A 81 15.64 4.69 2.21
C GLU A 81 15.64 3.70 1.04
N VAL A 82 14.54 2.96 0.83
CA VAL A 82 14.42 2.07 -0.33
C VAL A 82 14.63 2.82 -1.64
N LEU A 83 14.03 4.00 -1.80
CA LEU A 83 14.20 4.78 -3.02
C LEU A 83 15.61 5.34 -3.18
N SER A 84 16.36 5.54 -2.09
CA SER A 84 17.75 5.98 -2.10
C SER A 84 18.69 4.83 -2.48
N GLU A 85 18.55 3.69 -1.80
CA GLU A 85 19.43 2.53 -1.95
C GLU A 85 19.13 1.68 -3.18
N TYR A 86 17.87 1.67 -3.63
CA TYR A 86 17.40 0.87 -4.76
C TYR A 86 16.85 1.75 -5.88
N PRO A 87 17.70 2.44 -6.67
CA PRO A 87 17.27 3.34 -7.73
C PRO A 87 16.42 2.69 -8.82
N HIS A 88 16.52 1.37 -9.01
CA HIS A 88 15.75 0.62 -9.99
C HIS A 88 14.27 0.49 -9.63
N ILE A 89 13.91 0.73 -8.36
CA ILE A 89 12.51 0.83 -7.91
C ILE A 89 11.88 2.12 -8.44
N ARG A 90 12.66 3.19 -8.66
CA ARG A 90 12.15 4.45 -9.20
C ARG A 90 11.70 4.29 -10.65
N LEU A 91 10.66 5.02 -11.00
CA LEU A 91 10.21 5.16 -12.38
C LEU A 91 11.29 5.90 -13.20
N VAL A 92 12.10 5.15 -13.94
CA VAL A 92 13.06 5.73 -14.88
C VAL A 92 12.28 6.33 -16.06
N LYS A 93 12.17 7.66 -16.11
CA LYS A 93 11.74 8.36 -17.33
C LYS A 93 12.76 8.05 -18.43
N ARG A 94 12.43 7.09 -19.30
CA ARG A 94 13.16 6.90 -20.55
C ARG A 94 12.96 8.17 -21.39
N THR A 95 14.02 8.94 -21.58
CA THR A 95 14.01 10.01 -22.57
C THR A 95 13.86 9.34 -23.93
N VAL A 96 12.69 9.50 -24.54
CA VAL A 96 12.49 9.10 -25.94
C VAL A 96 13.51 9.91 -26.75
N PRO A 97 14.41 9.28 -27.53
CA PRO A 97 15.30 10.01 -28.41
C PRO A 97 14.46 10.95 -29.25
N ARG A 98 14.61 12.26 -29.06
CA ARG A 98 14.04 13.24 -29.96
C ARG A 98 14.81 13.11 -31.25
N ILE A 99 14.31 12.28 -32.16
CA ILE A 99 14.71 12.35 -33.56
C ILE A 99 14.10 13.66 -34.05
N SER A 100 14.83 14.76 -33.85
CA SER A 100 14.48 16.04 -34.42
C SER A 100 14.50 15.85 -35.93
N ALA A 101 13.32 15.68 -36.52
CA ALA A 101 13.13 15.94 -37.92
C ALA A 101 13.27 17.46 -38.15
N GLU A 102 14.48 18.01 -37.96
CA GLU A 102 14.91 19.18 -38.71
C GLU A 102 15.19 18.75 -40.15
N SER A 103 14.18 18.14 -40.76
CA SER A 103 14.21 17.63 -42.12
C SER A 103 13.38 18.59 -42.97
N GLY A 104 13.81 19.85 -42.94
CA GLY A 104 13.41 20.89 -43.89
C GLY A 104 14.48 21.13 -44.95
N GLY A 105 15.64 20.47 -44.83
CA GLY A 105 16.72 20.56 -45.79
C GLY A 105 16.45 19.70 -47.02
N ARG A 106 16.74 20.23 -48.22
CA ARG A 106 16.69 19.54 -49.53
C ARG A 106 17.44 18.20 -49.61
N GLY A 107 18.15 17.79 -48.55
CA GLY A 107 18.94 16.56 -48.47
C GLY A 107 18.51 15.59 -47.37
N ASP A 108 17.32 15.73 -46.77
CA ASP A 108 16.83 14.68 -45.87
C ASP A 108 16.35 13.42 -46.65
N GLY A 109 16.48 12.24 -46.04
CA GLY A 109 16.09 10.97 -46.67
C GLY A 109 14.60 10.86 -47.00
N PHE A 110 13.75 11.68 -46.39
CA PHE A 110 12.32 11.76 -46.69
C PHE A 110 12.02 12.64 -47.92
N ALA A 111 12.92 13.56 -48.30
CA ALA A 111 12.81 14.39 -49.50
C ALA A 111 12.89 13.52 -50.76
N ALA A 112 13.72 12.47 -50.73
CA ALA A 112 13.76 11.46 -51.79
C ALA A 112 12.40 10.76 -51.93
N ILE A 113 11.77 10.37 -50.81
CA ILE A 113 10.44 9.75 -50.81
C ILE A 113 9.38 10.71 -51.35
N ARG A 114 9.36 11.97 -50.88
CA ARG A 114 8.43 13.00 -51.38
C ARG A 114 8.57 13.23 -52.89
N SER A 115 9.78 13.16 -53.43
CA SER A 115 10.02 13.37 -54.86
C SER A 115 9.44 12.27 -55.77
N ILE A 116 9.32 11.04 -55.26
CA ILE A 116 8.73 9.91 -55.99
C ILE A 116 7.22 10.13 -56.17
N PHE A 117 6.54 10.62 -55.13
CA PHE A 117 5.09 10.83 -55.16
C PHE A 117 4.67 12.18 -55.76
N ALA A 118 5.58 13.15 -55.87
CA ALA A 118 5.32 14.46 -56.48
C ALA A 118 5.39 14.46 -58.02
N ARG A 119 5.92 13.40 -58.65
CA ARG A 119 5.81 13.21 -60.11
C ARG A 119 4.51 12.47 -60.43
N LYS A 120 3.40 13.21 -60.47
CA LYS A 120 2.15 12.75 -61.07
C LYS A 120 1.58 13.85 -61.94
#